data_AF-A0A090V850-F1
#
_entry.id   AF-A0A090V850-F1
#
_cell.length_a   1.000
_cell.length_b   1.000
_cell.length_c   1.000
_cell.angle_alpha   90.00
_cell.angle_beta   90.00
_cell.angle_gamma   90.00
#
_symmetry.space_group_name_H-M   'P 1'
#
loop_
_entity.id
_entity.type
_entity.pdbx_description
1 polymer ?
#
loop_
_entity_poly.entity_id
_entity_poly.type
_entity_poly.pdbx_seq_one_letter_code
_entity_poly.pdbx_strand_id
1 'polypeptide(L)'
;MSCQLYQRSADIFLGVPFNIASYALFTMMMAQVCGYEAGEFIHTFGDAHIYSNHYEQLELQLSRDIRPLPTMKMNPEIKDIFDFDFDDFTLEDYDPHPHIKGKVAI
;
A
#
# COMPACT_ATOMS: atom_id res chain seq x y z
N MET A 1 -13.92 9.71 4.05
CA MET A 1 -13.75 9.51 2.59
C MET A 1 -13.22 8.10 2.37
N SER A 2 -14.02 7.24 1.73
CA SER A 2 -13.59 5.90 1.31
C SER A 2 -13.16 5.92 -0.16
N CYS A 3 -12.27 5.01 -0.54
CA CYS A 3 -11.76 4.87 -1.91
C CYS A 3 -12.02 3.46 -2.43
N GLN A 4 -12.49 3.34 -3.67
CA GLN A 4 -12.55 2.07 -4.39
C GLN A 4 -11.61 2.13 -5.59
N LEU A 5 -10.74 1.13 -5.70
CA LEU A 5 -9.86 0.93 -6.85
C LEU A 5 -10.25 -0.36 -7.57
N TYR A 6 -10.39 -0.28 -8.88
CA TYR A 6 -10.42 -1.46 -9.75
C TYR A 6 -9.07 -1.59 -10.47
N GLN A 7 -8.36 -2.69 -10.22
CA GLN A 7 -7.10 -3.03 -10.87
C GLN A 7 -7.33 -4.15 -11.88
N ARG A 8 -7.20 -3.84 -13.18
CA ARG A 8 -7.44 -4.81 -14.27
C ARG A 8 -6.56 -6.07 -14.21
N SER A 9 -5.34 -5.94 -13.70
CA SER A 9 -4.31 -6.98 -13.68
C SER A 9 -3.41 -6.74 -12.48
N ALA A 10 -3.30 -7.74 -11.62
CA ALA A 10 -2.76 -7.64 -10.28
C ALA A 10 -1.73 -8.74 -10.00
N ASP A 11 -0.46 -8.36 -10.13
CA ASP A 11 0.66 -9.15 -9.63
C ASP A 11 0.60 -9.16 -8.10
N ILE A 12 0.20 -10.30 -7.53
CA ILE A 12 -0.03 -10.45 -6.10
C ILE A 12 1.25 -10.25 -5.27
N PHE A 13 2.43 -10.60 -5.81
CA PHE A 13 3.65 -10.60 -5.02
C PHE A 13 4.38 -9.25 -5.06
N LEU A 14 4.52 -8.65 -6.24
CA LEU A 14 5.22 -7.37 -6.37
C LEU A 14 4.26 -6.19 -6.43
N GLY A 15 3.32 -6.18 -7.38
CA GLY A 15 2.50 -5.00 -7.67
C GLY A 15 1.51 -4.64 -6.55
N VAL A 16 0.71 -5.63 -6.12
CA VAL A 16 -0.40 -5.42 -5.18
C VAL A 16 0.04 -4.79 -3.85
N PRO A 17 1.14 -5.22 -3.19
CA PRO A 17 1.61 -4.57 -1.98
C PRO A 17 1.89 -3.06 -2.15
N PHE A 18 2.51 -2.66 -3.27
CA PHE A 18 2.71 -1.23 -3.57
C PHE A 18 1.40 -0.52 -3.87
N ASN A 19 0.48 -1.15 -4.60
CA ASN A 19 -0.81 -0.54 -4.95
C ASN A 19 -1.68 -0.31 -3.70
N ILE A 20 -1.65 -1.22 -2.73
CA ILE A 20 -2.37 -1.06 -1.46
C ILE A 20 -1.84 0.17 -0.71
N ALA A 21 -0.53 0.25 -0.48
CA ALA A 21 0.06 1.37 0.25
C ALA A 21 -0.14 2.71 -0.48
N SER A 22 0.03 2.71 -1.81
CA SER A 22 -0.10 3.91 -2.64
C SER A 22 -1.52 4.50 -2.60
N TYR A 23 -2.56 3.69 -2.80
CA TYR A 23 -3.93 4.19 -2.80
C TYR A 23 -4.50 4.41 -1.40
N ALA A 24 -4.03 3.69 -0.39
CA ALA A 24 -4.32 4.02 1.00
C ALA A 24 -3.77 5.42 1.34
N LEU A 25 -2.51 5.70 1.01
CA LEU A 25 -1.91 7.02 1.24
C LEU A 25 -2.61 8.12 0.45
N PHE A 26 -2.90 7.88 -0.83
CA PHE A 26 -3.66 8.83 -1.65
C PHE A 26 -5.05 9.12 -1.06
N THR A 27 -5.73 8.10 -0.54
CA THR A 27 -7.03 8.28 0.15
C THR A 27 -6.88 9.15 1.40
N MET A 28 -5.81 8.95 2.17
CA MET A 28 -5.51 9.78 3.34
C MET A 28 -5.24 11.24 2.93
N MET A 29 -4.38 11.46 1.93
CA MET A 29 -4.05 12.80 1.42
C MET A 29 -5.31 13.53 0.93
N MET A 30 -6.13 12.86 0.11
CA MET A 30 -7.40 13.41 -0.40
C MET A 30 -8.39 13.71 0.72
N ALA A 31 -8.47 12.84 1.74
CA ALA A 31 -9.32 13.10 2.89
C ALA A 31 -8.88 14.37 3.63
N GLN A 32 -7.58 14.53 3.90
CA GLN A 32 -7.04 15.71 4.59
C GLN A 32 -7.32 17.02 3.86
N VAL A 33 -6.98 17.11 2.56
CA VAL A 33 -7.13 18.37 1.81
C VAL A 33 -8.59 18.73 1.51
N CYS A 34 -9.49 17.74 1.54
CA CYS A 34 -10.93 17.95 1.44
C CYS A 34 -11.64 18.13 2.79
N GLY A 35 -10.93 18.08 3.92
CA GLY A 35 -11.50 18.25 5.26
C GLY A 35 -12.33 17.05 5.76
N TYR A 36 -11.98 15.84 5.33
CA TYR A 36 -12.60 14.58 5.75
C TYR A 36 -11.60 13.70 6.51
N GLU A 37 -12.13 12.69 7.21
CA GLU A 37 -11.32 11.58 7.74
C GLU A 37 -11.20 10.47 6.69
N ALA A 38 -10.07 9.77 6.66
CA ALA A 38 -9.89 8.60 5.81
C ALA A 38 -10.80 7.45 6.28
N GLY A 39 -11.52 6.84 5.35
CA GLY A 39 -12.39 5.68 5.59
C GLY A 39 -11.77 4.39 5.05
N GLU A 40 -12.59 3.60 4.38
CA GLU A 40 -12.16 2.30 3.83
C GLU A 40 -11.45 2.47 2.49
N PHE A 41 -10.41 1.68 2.26
CA PHE A 41 -9.85 1.44 0.94
C PHE A 41 -10.27 0.05 0.44
N ILE A 42 -11.05 0.02 -0.63
CA ILE A 42 -11.61 -1.20 -1.23
C ILE A 42 -10.89 -1.48 -2.55
N HIS A 43 -10.06 -2.52 -2.57
CA HIS A 43 -9.29 -2.92 -3.74
C HIS A 43 -9.95 -4.11 -4.45
N THR A 44 -10.49 -3.87 -5.64
CA THR A 44 -11.10 -4.90 -6.51
C THR A 44 -10.13 -5.29 -7.62
N PHE A 45 -9.94 -6.59 -7.82
CA PHE A 45 -9.06 -7.12 -8.85
C PHE A 45 -9.85 -7.69 -10.03
N GLY A 46 -9.34 -7.45 -11.25
CA GLY A 46 -9.69 -8.21 -12.45
C GLY A 46 -8.93 -9.53 -12.47
N ASP A 47 -7.80 -9.56 -13.19
CA ASP A 47 -6.91 -10.72 -13.22
C ASP A 47 -5.88 -10.67 -12.08
N ALA A 48 -6.17 -11.35 -10.99
CA ALA A 48 -5.25 -11.58 -9.88
C ALA A 48 -4.37 -12.81 -10.14
N HIS A 49 -3.06 -12.61 -10.26
CA HIS A 49 -2.12 -13.66 -10.68
C HIS A 49 -0.80 -13.62 -9.91
N ILE A 50 -0.11 -14.76 -9.95
CA ILE A 50 1.21 -14.97 -9.39
C ILE A 50 2.13 -15.41 -10.54
N TYR A 51 3.28 -14.75 -10.70
CA TYR A 51 4.30 -15.21 -11.64
C TYR A 51 5.00 -16.46 -11.12
N SER A 52 5.29 -17.42 -12.01
CA SER A 52 5.86 -18.71 -11.65
C SER A 52 7.25 -18.62 -10.99
N ASN A 53 7.98 -17.54 -11.24
CA ASN A 53 9.28 -17.27 -10.62
C ASN A 53 9.18 -16.65 -9.21
N HIS A 54 7.98 -16.54 -8.63
CA HIS A 54 7.73 -15.98 -7.29
C HIS A 54 7.23 -17.02 -6.27
N TYR A 55 7.12 -18.31 -6.62
CA TYR A 55 6.55 -19.31 -5.71
C TYR A 55 7.34 -19.48 -4.41
N GLU A 56 8.67 -19.64 -4.48
CA GLU A 56 9.50 -19.78 -3.27
C GLU A 56 9.39 -18.55 -2.35
N GLN A 57 9.29 -17.35 -2.94
CA GLN A 57 9.13 -16.10 -2.21
C GLN A 57 7.79 -16.02 -1.48
N LEU A 58 6.71 -16.46 -2.15
CA LEU A 58 5.38 -16.48 -1.56
C LEU A 58 5.25 -17.55 -0.49
N GLU A 59 5.84 -18.73 -0.66
CA GLU A 59 5.89 -19.77 0.37
C GLU A 59 6.59 -19.24 1.63
N LEU A 60 7.74 -18.55 1.47
CA LEU A 60 8.43 -17.89 2.59
C LEU A 60 7.60 -16.76 3.22
N GLN A 61 6.84 -16.00 2.42
CA GLN A 61 5.98 -14.94 2.94
C GLN A 61 4.82 -15.53 3.76
N LEU A 62 4.20 -16.59 3.26
CA LEU A 62 3.07 -17.28 3.90
C LEU A 62 3.49 -18.07 5.14
N SER A 63 4.76 -18.42 5.29
CA SER A 63 5.28 -19.08 6.49
C SER A 63 5.52 -18.12 7.67
N ARG A 64 5.31 -16.81 7.49
CA ARG A 64 5.57 -15.78 8.51
C ARG A 64 4.31 -15.45 9.29
N ASP A 65 4.45 -15.27 10.60
CA ASP A 65 3.38 -14.75 11.44
C ASP A 65 3.07 -13.28 11.11
N ILE A 66 1.79 -12.90 11.24
CA ILE A 66 1.33 -11.53 11.04
C ILE A 66 1.80 -10.68 12.24
N ARG A 67 2.37 -9.50 11.95
CA ARG A 67 2.75 -8.49 12.95
C ARG A 67 1.75 -7.33 12.95
N PRO A 68 1.69 -6.52 14.01
CA PRO A 68 0.87 -5.31 14.03
C PRO A 68 1.13 -4.42 12.81
N LEU A 69 0.07 -3.75 12.33
CA LEU A 69 0.17 -2.79 11.24
C LEU A 69 0.88 -1.51 11.72
N PRO A 70 1.66 -0.84 10.86
CA PRO A 70 2.22 0.46 11.18
C PRO A 70 1.15 1.56 11.20
N THR A 71 1.53 2.73 11.69
CA THR A 71 0.71 3.95 11.62
C THR A 71 1.34 4.95 10.66
N MET A 72 0.57 5.46 9.70
CA MET A 72 1.00 6.56 8.83
C MET A 72 0.51 7.89 9.41
N LYS A 73 1.44 8.82 9.68
CA LYS A 73 1.16 10.21 10.03
C LYS A 73 1.48 11.13 8.85
N MET A 74 0.67 12.17 8.71
CA MET A 74 0.85 13.22 7.69
C MET A 74 0.95 14.58 8.36
N ASN A 75 1.73 15.49 7.77
CA ASN A 75 1.80 16.88 8.20
C ASN A 75 0.41 17.54 8.10
N PRO A 76 -0.21 17.95 9.23
CA PRO A 76 -1.56 18.49 9.23
C PRO A 76 -1.65 19.90 8.61
N GLU A 77 -0.52 20.60 8.44
CA GLU A 77 -0.49 21.96 7.88
C GLU A 77 -0.70 21.97 6.36
N ILE A 78 -0.49 20.84 5.67
CA ILE A 78 -0.67 20.73 4.22
C ILE A 78 -2.17 20.75 3.88
N LYS A 79 -2.58 21.73 3.05
CA LYS A 79 -3.98 21.94 2.63
C LYS A 79 -4.22 21.79 1.13
N ASP A 80 -3.17 21.74 0.32
CA ASP A 80 -3.25 21.46 -1.11
C ASP A 80 -2.61 20.09 -1.40
N ILE A 81 -3.20 19.33 -2.31
CA ILE A 81 -2.71 17.99 -2.68
C ILE A 81 -1.32 18.02 -3.33
N PHE A 82 -0.97 19.14 -3.96
CA PHE A 82 0.31 19.32 -4.66
C PHE A 82 1.45 19.83 -3.76
N ASP A 83 1.14 20.21 -2.52
CA ASP A 83 2.11 20.75 -1.57
C ASP A 83 2.79 19.67 -0.71
N PHE A 84 2.31 18.42 -0.75
CA PHE A 84 2.95 17.30 -0.04
C PHE A 84 4.33 16.98 -0.60
N ASP A 85 5.32 16.85 0.27
CA ASP A 85 6.64 16.29 -0.02
C ASP A 85 6.93 15.05 0.85
N PHE A 86 8.01 14.35 0.57
CA PHE A 86 8.40 13.13 1.28
C PHE A 86 8.50 13.31 2.80
N ASP A 87 9.00 14.47 3.26
CA ASP A 87 9.20 14.77 4.68
C ASP A 87 7.88 15.03 5.43
N ASP A 88 6.74 15.16 4.73
CA ASP A 88 5.43 15.32 5.34
C ASP A 88 4.83 14.00 5.84
N PHE A 89 5.49 12.88 5.57
CA PHE A 89 5.01 11.54 5.92
C PHE A 89 5.92 10.89 6.95
N THR A 90 5.33 10.36 8.02
CA THR A 90 6.05 9.56 9.02
C THR A 90 5.37 8.21 9.17
N LEU A 91 6.12 7.14 8.91
CA LEU A 91 5.67 5.78 9.15
C LEU A 91 6.18 5.30 10.51
N GLU A 92 5.28 5.20 11.48
CA GLU A 92 5.57 4.76 12.84
C GLU A 92 5.26 3.27 13.02
N ASP A 93 5.96 2.63 13.96
CA ASP A 93 5.75 1.24 14.36
C ASP A 93 5.87 0.21 13.22
N TYR A 94 6.64 0.54 12.19
CA TYR A 94 6.91 -0.38 11.08
C TYR A 94 7.99 -1.40 11.44
N ASP A 95 7.57 -2.56 11.92
CA ASP A 95 8.43 -3.72 12.22
C ASP A 95 8.17 -4.89 11.24
N PRO A 96 8.55 -4.78 9.95
CA PRO A 96 8.35 -5.84 8.97
C PRO A 96 9.34 -6.99 9.17
N HIS A 97 8.97 -8.17 8.68
CA HIS A 97 9.93 -9.25 8.49
C HIS A 97 11.00 -8.87 7.43
N PRO A 98 12.16 -9.54 7.39
CA PRO A 98 13.22 -9.26 6.42
C PRO A 98 12.74 -9.26 4.97
N HIS A 99 13.30 -8.37 4.16
CA HIS A 99 12.95 -8.22 2.74
C HIS A 99 13.04 -9.55 1.97
N ILE A 100 12.03 -9.83 1.14
CA ILE A 100 12.02 -10.96 0.21
C ILE A 100 12.26 -10.42 -1.21
N LYS A 101 13.34 -10.86 -1.84
CA LYS A 101 13.74 -10.39 -3.16
C LYS A 101 12.94 -11.10 -4.26
N GLY A 102 12.18 -10.33 -5.05
CA GLY A 102 11.53 -10.78 -6.29
C GLY A 102 12.18 -10.18 -7.53
N LYS A 103 12.07 -10.87 -8.67
CA LYS A 103 12.43 -10.33 -9.99
C LYS A 103 11.16 -9.96 -10.76
N VAL A 104 11.11 -8.76 -11.31
CA VAL A 104 10.03 -8.34 -12.21
C VAL A 104 10.02 -9.25 -13.44
N ALA A 105 8.84 -9.74 -13.83
CA ALA A 105 8.67 -10.47 -15.08
C ALA A 105 8.79 -9.48 -16.26
N ILE A 106 9.58 -9.84 -17.28
CA ILE A 106 9.73 -9.08 -18.54
C ILE A 106 8.72 -9.61 -19.54
#